data_AF-A0A928M590-F1
#
_entry.id   AF-A0A928M590-F1
#
_cell.length_a   1.000
_cell.length_b   1.000
_cell.length_c   1.000
_cell.angle_alpha   90.00
_cell.angle_beta   90.00
_cell.angle_gamma   90.00
#
_symmetry.space_group_name_H-M   'P 1'
#
loop_
_entity.id
_entity.type
_entity.pdbx_description
1 polymer ?
#
loop_
_entity_poly.entity_id
_entity_poly.type
_entity_poly.pdbx_seq_one_letter_code
_entity_poly.pdbx_strand_id
1 'polypeptide(L)' 'MAKSKIVQANEKIAKAVTEGYQKIEAGVVEGYRKIEEGTVGGYTKLEDKFIEQFLAREGESVEEARNRLKKSE' A
#
# COMPACT_ATOMS: atom_id res chain seq x y z
N MET A 1 -7.64 43.96 19.74
CA MET A 1 -7.50 43.54 21.14
C MET A 1 -6.56 42.34 21.20
N ALA A 2 -5.62 42.31 22.15
CA ALA A 2 -4.73 41.16 22.31
C ALA A 2 -5.53 39.96 22.83
N LYS A 3 -5.38 38.79 22.20
CA LYS A 3 -6.01 37.54 22.69
C LYS A 3 -5.47 37.21 24.08
N SER A 4 -6.34 36.75 24.98
CA SER A 4 -5.91 36.33 26.32
C SER A 4 -4.94 35.14 26.23
N LYS A 5 -4.07 34.98 27.23
CA LYS A 5 -3.13 33.85 27.31
C LYS A 5 -3.84 32.49 27.26
N ILE A 6 -5.06 32.41 27.81
CA ILE A 6 -5.89 31.19 27.80
C ILE A 6 -6.33 30.85 26.37
N VAL A 7 -6.78 31.85 25.60
CA VAL A 7 -7.19 31.62 24.20
C VAL A 7 -5.99 31.12 23.37
N GLN A 8 -4.81 31.71 23.54
CA GLN A 8 -3.60 31.27 22.84
C GLN A 8 -3.18 29.84 23.23
N ALA A 9 -3.30 29.48 24.51
CA ALA A 9 -3.02 28.12 24.96
C ALA A 9 -3.98 27.11 24.33
N ASN A 10 -5.28 27.42 24.30
CA ASN A 10 -6.29 26.57 23.67
C ASN A 10 -6.06 26.39 22.17
N GLU A 11 -5.68 27.46 21.46
CA GLU A 11 -5.35 27.39 20.03
C GLU A 11 -4.14 26.47 19.77
N LYS A 12 -3.12 26.53 20.62
CA LYS A 12 -1.96 25.62 20.53
C LYS A 12 -2.35 24.17 20.77
N ILE A 13 -3.18 23.92 21.79
CA ILE A 13 -3.69 22.57 22.09
C ILE A 13 -4.50 22.03 20.91
N ALA A 14 -5.45 22.83 20.40
CA ALA A 14 -6.27 22.44 19.25
C ALA A 14 -5.41 22.08 18.04
N LYS A 15 -4.42 22.93 17.71
CA LYS A 15 -3.48 22.68 16.62
C LYS A 15 -2.70 21.38 16.83
N ALA A 16 -2.13 21.17 18.03
CA ALA A 16 -1.35 19.98 18.33
C ALA A 16 -2.20 18.70 18.23
N VAL A 17 -3.47 18.75 18.68
CA VAL A 17 -4.41 17.63 18.58
C VAL A 17 -4.73 17.33 17.11
N THR A 18 -5.07 18.34 16.30
CA THR A 18 -5.35 18.17 14.88
C THR A 18 -4.15 17.60 14.12
N GLU A 19 -2.94 18.12 14.36
CA GLU A 19 -1.71 17.61 13.76
C GLU A 19 -1.41 16.17 14.20
N GLY A 20 -1.68 15.84 15.47
CA GLY A 20 -1.55 14.49 15.99
C GLY A 20 -2.46 13.50 15.25
N TYR A 21 -3.74 13.85 15.08
CA TYR A 21 -4.68 13.01 14.32
C TYR A 21 -4.27 12.85 12.86
N GLN A 22 -3.86 13.93 12.18
CA GLN A 22 -3.39 13.86 10.80
C GLN A 22 -2.19 12.92 10.64
N LYS A 23 -1.25 12.93 11.59
CA LYS A 23 -0.10 12.00 11.58
C LYS A 23 -0.52 10.55 11.77
N ILE A 24 -1.48 10.29 12.66
CA ILE A 24 -2.02 8.94 12.88
C ILE A 24 -2.69 8.44 11.60
N GLU A 25 -3.55 9.25 10.99
CA GLU A 25 -4.23 8.91 9.74
C GLU A 25 -3.22 8.58 8.62
N ALA A 26 -2.23 9.46 8.41
CA ALA A 26 -1.20 9.24 7.40
C ALA A 26 -0.41 7.94 7.65
N GLY A 27 -0.03 7.67 8.90
CA GLY A 27 0.69 6.45 9.27
C GLY A 27 -0.14 5.18 9.05
N VAL A 28 -1.44 5.21 9.35
CA VAL A 28 -2.35 4.09 9.12
C VAL A 28 -2.50 3.81 7.62
N VAL A 29 -2.78 4.84 6.82
CA VAL A 29 -2.93 4.71 5.36
C VAL A 29 -1.64 4.17 4.73
N GLU A 30 -0.48 4.69 5.12
CA GLU A 30 0.81 4.20 4.62
C GLU A 30 1.06 2.75 5.03
N GLY A 31 0.71 2.39 6.27
CA GLY A 31 0.83 1.02 6.76
C GLY A 31 0.00 0.02 5.95
N TYR A 32 -1.28 0.35 5.69
CA TYR A 32 -2.14 -0.49 4.85
C TYR A 32 -1.60 -0.63 3.43
N ARG A 33 -1.16 0.47 2.81
CA ARG A 33 -0.59 0.43 1.46
C ARG A 33 0.64 -0.48 1.38
N LYS A 34 1.55 -0.41 2.36
CA LYS A 34 2.73 -1.29 2.41
C LYS A 34 2.36 -2.77 2.53
N ILE A 35 1.34 -3.09 3.33
CA ILE A 35 0.86 -4.47 3.49
C ILE A 35 0.25 -4.97 2.17
N GLU A 36 -0.56 -4.14 1.51
CA GLU A 36 -1.16 -4.46 0.21
C GLU A 36 -0.10 -4.69 -0.86
N GLU A 37 0.84 -3.75 -1.04
CA GLU A 37 1.94 -3.86 -2.01
C GLU A 37 2.80 -5.10 -1.74
N GLY A 38 3.13 -5.37 -0.48
CA GLY A 38 3.90 -6.55 -0.08
C GLY A 38 3.17 -7.86 -0.35
N THR A 39 1.87 -7.91 -0.05
CA THR A 39 1.04 -9.11 -0.23
C THR A 39 0.82 -9.40 -1.71
N VAL A 40 0.36 -8.41 -2.48
CA VAL A 40 0.11 -8.55 -3.92
C VAL A 40 1.41 -8.87 -4.65
N GLY A 41 2.47 -8.12 -4.39
CA GLY A 41 3.78 -8.35 -5.01
C GLY A 41 4.38 -9.71 -4.63
N GLY A 42 4.20 -10.16 -3.39
CA GLY A 42 4.61 -11.49 -2.94
C GLY A 42 3.86 -12.60 -3.68
N TYR A 43 2.54 -12.47 -3.81
CA TYR A 43 1.71 -13.42 -4.53
C TYR A 43 2.04 -13.45 -6.03
N THR A 44 2.20 -12.30 -6.68
CA THR A 44 2.60 -12.23 -8.10
C THR A 44 3.93 -12.96 -8.34
N LYS A 45 4.92 -12.79 -7.46
CA LYS A 45 6.20 -13.52 -7.56
C LYS A 45 6.06 -15.02 -7.37
N LEU A 46 5.18 -15.46 -6.47
CA LEU A 46 4.90 -16.88 -6.27
C LEU A 46 4.25 -17.47 -7.53
N GLU A 47 3.27 -16.76 -8.08
CA GLU A 47 2.59 -17.12 -9.32
C GLU A 47 3.57 -17.19 -10.51
N ASP A 48 4.44 -16.18 -10.67
CA ASP A 48 5.45 -16.16 -11.74
C ASP A 48 6.34 -17.41 -11.69
N LYS A 49 6.84 -17.76 -10.49
CA LYS A 49 7.65 -18.97 -10.30
C LYS A 49 6.88 -20.25 -10.58
N PHE A 50 5.60 -20.30 -10.22
CA PHE A 50 4.76 -21.46 -10.49
C PHE A 50 4.55 -21.63 -12.00
N ILE A 51 4.27 -20.54 -12.71
CA ILE A 51 4.11 -20.53 -14.17
C ILE A 51 5.41 -20.98 -14.82
N GLU A 52 6.54 -20.37 -14.45
CA GLU A 52 7.86 -20.70 -15.00
C GLU A 52 8.19 -22.19 -14.82
N GLN A 53 7.96 -22.74 -13.62
CA GLN A 53 8.39 -24.10 -13.30
C GLN A 53 7.45 -25.18 -13.85
N PHE A 54 6.14 -24.91 -13.94
CA PHE A 54 5.14 -25.96 -14.19
C PHE A 54 4.27 -25.75 -15.43
N LEU A 55 4.08 -24.51 -15.89
CA LEU A 55 3.07 -24.19 -16.90
C LEU A 55 3.62 -23.57 -18.18
N ALA A 56 4.82 -23.00 -18.14
CA ALA A 56 5.52 -22.47 -19.29
C ALA A 56 6.01 -23.60 -20.20
N ARG A 57 5.86 -23.41 -21.51
CA ARG A 57 6.38 -24.32 -22.53
C ARG A 57 7.82 -23.97 -22.87
N GLU A 58 8.53 -24.89 -23.53
CA GLU A 58 9.90 -24.63 -23.98
C GLU A 58 9.96 -23.41 -24.90
N GLY A 59 10.83 -22.45 -24.57
CA GLY A 59 10.96 -21.18 -25.30
C GLY A 59 9.86 -20.14 -25.03
N GLU A 60 8.89 -20.43 -24.16
CA GLU A 60 7.82 -19.50 -23.77
C GLU A 60 8.23 -18.71 -22.52
N SER A 61 8.09 -17.39 -22.55
CA SER A 61 8.29 -16.54 -21.37
C SER A 61 7.13 -16.67 -20.38
N VAL A 62 7.38 -16.31 -19.11
CA VAL A 62 6.35 -16.30 -18.05
C VAL A 62 5.16 -15.41 -18.42
N GLU A 63 5.40 -14.27 -19.07
CA GLU A 63 4.34 -13.34 -19.49
C GLU A 63 3.50 -13.93 -20.63
N GLU A 64 4.13 -14.58 -21.61
CA GLU A 64 3.43 -15.28 -22.68
C GLU A 64 2.58 -16.44 -22.15
N ALA A 65 3.17 -17.25 -21.26
CA ALA A 65 2.46 -18.34 -20.60
C ALA A 65 1.26 -17.82 -19.79
N ARG A 66 1.42 -16.72 -19.04
CA ARG A 66 0.34 -16.04 -18.31
C ARG A 66 -0.78 -15.58 -19.24
N ASN A 67 -0.43 -14.92 -20.34
CA ASN A 67 -1.41 -14.45 -21.33
C ASN A 67 -2.13 -15.60 -22.02
N ARG A 68 -1.46 -16.72 -22.28
CA ARG A 68 -2.07 -17.95 -22.81
C ARG A 68 -3.05 -18.55 -21.80
N LEU A 69 -2.66 -18.68 -20.53
CA LEU A 69 -3.49 -19.25 -19.48
C LEU A 69 -4.77 -18.42 -19.24
N LYS A 70 -4.66 -17.08 -19.23
CA LYS A 70 -5.83 -16.18 -19.11
C LYS A 70 -6.81 -16.27 -20.27
N LYS A 71 -6.35 -16.67 -21.46
CA LYS A 71 -7.20 -16.87 -22.65
C LYS A 71 -7.82 -18.27 -22.70
N SER A 72 -7.38 -19.18 -21.85
CA SER A 72 -7.92 -20.54 -21.74
C SER A 72 -8.96 -20.71 -20.63
N GLU A 73 -9.20 -19.68 -19.83
CA GLU A 73 -10.41 -19.56 -18.99
C GLU A 73 -11.61 -19.09 -19.82
#